data_AF-A0A561UDD2-F1
#
_entry.id   AF-A0A561UDD2-F1
#
_cell.length_a   1.000
_cell.length_b   1.000
_cell.length_c   1.000
_cell.angle_alpha   90.00
_cell.angle_beta   90.00
_cell.angle_gamma   90.00
#
_symmetry.space_group_name_H-M   'P 1'
#
loop_
_entity.id
_entity.type
_entity.pdbx_description
1 polymer ?
#
loop_
_entity_poly.entity_id
_entity_poly.type
_entity_poly.pdbx_seq_one_letter_code
_entity_poly.pdbx_strand_id
1 'polypeptide(L)'
;MPELPSARRPSGELEAQVLAALWAADRPLTPQDVQLALGGELARTTVATILARLHDKGTVERTRVGRAYVYTPTVQDPAGLAARRMRTELDREQDRSTVLARFVSDLSDADERLLRELLGEGPNGHDGPNGHDVPNGPHGRDGGRG
;
A
#
# COMPACT_ATOMS: atom_id res chain seq x y z
N MET A 1 23.43 -25.45 -16.08
CA MET A 1 22.49 -25.08 -14.99
C MET A 1 22.11 -23.62 -15.21
N PRO A 2 20.91 -23.27 -15.72
CA PRO A 2 20.51 -21.88 -15.82
C PRO A 2 19.92 -21.40 -14.49
N GLU A 3 20.45 -20.29 -13.98
CA GLU A 3 19.92 -19.58 -12.82
C GLU A 3 18.58 -18.94 -13.18
N LEU A 4 17.55 -19.19 -12.37
CA LEU A 4 16.23 -18.57 -12.55
C LEU A 4 16.26 -17.11 -12.07
N PRO A 5 15.72 -16.16 -12.85
CA PRO A 5 15.64 -14.76 -12.46
C PRO A 5 14.74 -14.62 -11.23
N SER A 6 15.29 -14.07 -10.14
CA SER A 6 14.51 -13.64 -8.99
C SER A 6 13.47 -12.65 -9.48
N ALA A 7 12.22 -13.13 -9.61
CA ALA A 7 11.08 -12.31 -9.94
C ALA A 7 11.09 -11.16 -8.93
N ARG A 8 11.38 -9.94 -9.41
CA ARG A 8 11.29 -8.74 -8.58
C ARG A 8 9.86 -8.67 -8.10
N ARG A 9 9.61 -9.14 -6.87
CA ARG A 9 8.39 -8.81 -6.15
C ARG A 9 8.23 -7.29 -6.30
N PRO A 10 7.04 -6.78 -6.67
CA PRO A 10 6.84 -5.35 -6.75
C PRO A 10 7.27 -4.74 -5.42
N SER A 11 8.09 -3.68 -5.46
CA SER A 11 8.76 -3.12 -4.27
C SER A 11 7.80 -2.86 -3.10
N GLY A 12 6.54 -2.52 -3.40
CA GLY A 12 5.49 -2.31 -2.39
C GLY A 12 5.00 -3.59 -1.70
N GLU A 13 5.02 -4.74 -2.36
CA GLU A 13 4.65 -6.01 -1.73
C GLU A 13 5.68 -6.40 -0.67
N LEU A 14 6.97 -6.22 -0.97
CA LEU A 14 8.04 -6.57 -0.05
C LEU A 14 8.15 -5.58 1.11
N GLU A 15 7.94 -4.28 0.87
CA GLU A 15 7.78 -3.29 1.94
C GLU A 15 6.64 -3.68 2.90
N ALA A 16 5.49 -4.09 2.35
CA ALA A 16 4.35 -4.52 3.14
C ALA A 16 4.63 -5.79 3.98
N GLN A 17 5.39 -6.75 3.43
CA GLN A 17 5.82 -7.95 4.14
C GLN A 17 6.79 -7.61 5.29
N VAL A 18 7.77 -6.73 5.06
CA VAL A 18 8.72 -6.26 6.08
C VAL A 18 8.00 -5.56 7.23
N LEU A 19 7.06 -4.67 6.92
CA LEU A 19 6.26 -3.99 7.94
C LEU A 19 5.33 -4.97 8.69
N ALA A 20 4.76 -5.97 8.02
CA ALA A 20 3.95 -6.99 8.69
C ALA A 20 4.79 -7.81 9.69
N ALA A 21 6.04 -8.14 9.34
CA ALA A 21 6.96 -8.82 10.25
C ALA A 21 7.32 -7.95 11.46
N LEU A 22 7.53 -6.64 11.26
CA LEU A 22 7.80 -5.70 12.35
C LEU A 22 6.60 -5.52 13.29
N TRP A 23 5.38 -5.49 12.76
CA TRP A 23 4.16 -5.39 13.58
C TRP A 23 3.80 -6.69 14.29
N ALA A 24 4.12 -7.85 13.72
CA ALA A 24 3.88 -9.15 14.35
C ALA A 24 4.84 -9.42 15.52
N ALA A 25 5.92 -8.63 15.65
CA ALA A 25 6.87 -8.75 16.73
C ALA A 25 6.57 -7.74 17.84
N ASP A 26 6.45 -8.22 19.07
CA ASP A 26 6.35 -7.37 20.27
C ASP A 26 7.70 -6.76 20.70
N ARG A 27 8.72 -6.85 19.84
CA ARG A 27 10.09 -6.37 20.11
C ARG A 27 10.70 -5.70 18.87
N PRO A 28 11.65 -4.77 19.06
CA PRO A 28 12.48 -4.27 17.96
C PRO A 28 13.18 -5.42 17.22
N LEU A 29 13.17 -5.38 15.89
CA LEU A 29 13.77 -6.42 15.04
C LEU A 29 15.03 -5.91 14.33
N THR A 30 16.05 -6.75 14.25
CA THR A 30 17.20 -6.52 13.38
C THR A 30 16.88 -6.89 11.92
N PRO A 31 17.67 -6.43 10.92
CA PRO A 31 17.51 -6.90 9.54
C PRO A 31 17.61 -8.44 9.40
N GLN A 32 18.34 -9.10 10.29
CA GLN A 32 18.44 -10.55 10.32
C GLN A 32 17.17 -11.20 10.89
N ASP A 33 16.57 -10.64 11.94
CA ASP A 33 15.30 -11.11 12.47
C ASP A 33 14.19 -10.99 11.42
N VAL A 34 14.11 -9.85 10.72
CA VAL A 34 13.12 -9.62 9.67
C VAL A 34 13.34 -10.60 8.51
N GLN A 35 14.59 -10.83 8.11
CA GLN A 35 14.91 -11.82 7.07
C GLN A 35 14.40 -13.22 7.46
N LEU A 36 14.59 -13.62 8.71
CA LEU A 36 14.14 -14.91 9.22
C LEU A 36 12.60 -15.00 9.25
N ALA A 37 11.93 -13.92 9.68
CA ALA A 37 10.46 -13.83 9.68
C ALA A 37 9.85 -13.90 8.27
N LEU A 38 10.61 -13.51 7.23
CA LEU A 38 10.22 -13.61 5.82
C LEU A 38 10.57 -14.95 5.16
N GLY A 39 11.03 -15.94 5.94
CA GLY A 39 11.36 -17.28 5.44
C GLY A 39 12.78 -17.44 4.90
N GLY A 40 13.68 -16.46 5.08
CA GLY A 40 15.11 -16.60 4.78
C GLY A 40 15.51 -16.53 3.31
N GLU A 41 14.55 -16.61 2.37
CA GLU A 41 14.78 -16.58 0.92
C GLU A 41 15.40 -15.27 0.40
N LEU A 42 15.24 -14.17 1.14
CA LEU A 42 15.76 -12.87 0.77
C LEU A 42 17.15 -12.66 1.34
N ALA A 43 18.03 -12.01 0.56
CA ALA A 43 19.31 -11.56 1.08
C ALA A 43 19.12 -10.52 2.19
N ARG A 44 19.92 -10.63 3.27
CA ARG A 44 19.92 -9.70 4.41
C ARG A 44 20.10 -8.24 3.98
N THR A 45 20.90 -7.99 2.95
CA THR A 45 21.15 -6.66 2.38
C THR A 45 19.92 -6.07 1.69
N THR A 46 19.11 -6.91 1.04
CA THR A 46 17.81 -6.49 0.47
C THR A 46 16.88 -6.03 1.57
N VAL A 47 16.75 -6.82 2.65
CA VAL A 47 15.95 -6.46 3.83
C VAL A 47 16.44 -5.15 4.46
N ALA A 48 17.75 -5.02 4.65
CA ALA A 48 18.36 -3.79 5.19
C ALA A 48 18.08 -2.56 4.31
N THR A 49 18.08 -2.73 2.98
CA THR A 49 17.80 -1.64 2.04
C THR A 49 16.34 -1.20 2.12
N ILE A 50 15.42 -2.15 2.29
CA ILE A 50 13.98 -1.87 2.42
C ILE A 50 13.67 -1.22 3.76
N LEU A 51 14.29 -1.69 4.84
CA LEU A 51 14.20 -1.06 6.16
C LEU A 51 14.74 0.37 6.13
N ALA A 52 15.83 0.64 5.40
CA ALA A 52 16.34 1.99 5.20
C ALA A 52 15.32 2.88 4.46
N ARG A 53 14.72 2.40 3.36
CA ARG A 53 13.69 3.14 2.62
C ARG A 53 12.45 3.42 3.48
N LEU A 54 12.00 2.45 4.28
CA LEU A 54 10.87 2.62 5.20
C LEU A 54 11.19 3.63 6.31
N HIS A 55 12.44 3.66 6.76
CA HIS A 55 12.92 4.64 7.72
C HIS A 55 12.96 6.05 7.12
N ASP A 56 13.47 6.19 5.89
CA ASP A 56 13.50 7.47 5.17
C ASP A 56 12.07 8.00 4.90
N LYS A 57 11.10 7.09 4.77
CA LYS A 57 9.65 7.40 4.68
C LYS A 57 8.99 7.69 6.03
N GLY A 58 9.69 7.51 7.16
CA GLY A 58 9.14 7.71 8.51
C GLY A 58 8.16 6.63 8.98
N THR A 59 8.08 5.48 8.28
CA THR A 59 7.16 4.37 8.63
C THR A 59 7.76 3.44 9.69
N VAL A 60 9.09 3.46 9.86
CA VAL A 60 9.80 2.73 10.90
C VAL A 60 10.86 3.63 11.54
N GLU A 61 11.01 3.50 12.84
CA GLU A 61 12.12 4.05 13.60
C GLU A 61 13.30 3.10 13.59
N ARG A 62 14.50 3.67 13.64
CA ARG A 62 15.76 2.93 13.68
C ARG A 62 16.53 3.32 14.93
N THR A 63 16.75 2.37 15.82
CA THR A 63 17.54 2.57 17.04
C THR A 63 18.82 1.75 16.96
N ARG A 64 19.93 2.32 17.44
CA ARG A 64 21.19 1.58 17.55
C ARG A 64 21.25 0.85 18.89
N VAL A 65 21.38 -0.47 18.85
CA VAL A 65 21.54 -1.32 20.05
C VAL A 65 22.88 -2.06 19.92
N GLY A 66 23.86 -1.63 20.72
CA GLY A 66 25.24 -2.11 20.64
C GLY A 66 25.87 -1.85 19.26
N ARG A 67 26.18 -2.93 18.53
CA ARG A 67 26.77 -2.87 17.18
C ARG A 67 25.74 -3.02 16.06
N ALA A 68 24.47 -3.28 16.39
CA ALA A 68 23.42 -3.50 15.42
C ALA A 68 22.40 -2.36 15.41
N TYR A 69 21.65 -2.27 14.31
CA TYR A 69 20.46 -1.44 14.24
C TYR A 69 19.23 -2.33 14.38
N VAL A 70 18.30 -1.89 15.22
CA VAL A 70 16.97 -2.48 15.37
C VAL A 70 15.94 -1.50 14.83
N TYR A 71 14.84 -2.04 14.32
CA TYR A 71 13.78 -1.29 13.71
C TYR A 71 12.47 -1.53 14.47
N THR A 72 11.71 -0.47 14.64
CA THR A 72 10.38 -0.47 15.26
C THR A 72 9.41 0.25 14.34
N PRO A 73 8.16 -0.20 14.20
CA PRO A 73 7.15 0.56 13.47
C PRO A 73 6.80 1.86 14.21
N THR A 74 6.73 3.00 13.52
CA THR A 74 6.41 4.31 14.13
C THR A 74 4.95 4.41 14.58
N VAL A 75 4.05 3.70 13.89
CA VAL A 75 2.64 3.63 14.24
C VAL A 75 2.24 2.15 14.22
N GLN A 76 1.59 1.69 15.29
CA GLN A 76 0.81 0.45 15.22
C GLN A 76 -0.40 0.76 14.33
N ASP A 77 -0.43 0.19 13.12
CA ASP A 77 -1.53 0.35 12.15
C ASP A 77 -2.30 -0.97 12.02
N PRO A 78 -3.26 -1.25 12.91
CA PRO A 78 -4.07 -2.46 12.87
C PRO A 78 -4.86 -2.61 11.57
N ALA A 79 -5.33 -1.49 11.00
CA ALA A 79 -6.11 -1.48 9.77
C ALA A 79 -5.24 -1.88 8.58
N GLY A 80 -4.02 -1.35 8.47
CA GLY A 80 -3.06 -1.76 7.45
C GLY A 80 -2.62 -3.21 7.58
N LEU A 81 -2.51 -3.75 8.80
CA LEU A 81 -2.26 -5.18 9.02
C LEU A 81 -3.44 -6.04 8.54
N ALA A 82 -4.67 -5.66 8.87
CA ALA A 82 -5.87 -6.37 8.43
C ALA A 82 -5.98 -6.37 6.89
N ALA A 83 -5.83 -5.21 6.25
CA ALA A 83 -5.86 -5.09 4.79
C ALA A 83 -4.79 -5.96 4.10
N ARG A 84 -3.59 -6.06 4.68
CA ARG A 84 -2.52 -6.93 4.15
C ARG A 84 -2.85 -8.41 4.29
N ARG A 85 -3.41 -8.83 5.42
CA ARG A 85 -3.86 -10.22 5.60
C ARG A 85 -4.90 -10.58 4.55
N MET A 86 -5.90 -9.72 4.35
CA MET A 86 -6.91 -9.91 3.30
C MET A 86 -6.28 -10.04 1.90
N ARG A 87 -5.30 -9.18 1.57
CA ARG A 87 -4.57 -9.26 0.29
C ARG A 87 -3.79 -10.57 0.15
N THR A 88 -3.09 -11.00 1.20
CA THR A 88 -2.31 -12.24 1.16
C THR A 88 -3.19 -13.47 0.99
N GLU A 89 -4.36 -13.53 1.64
CA GLU A 89 -5.31 -14.62 1.40
C GLU A 89 -5.85 -14.60 -0.04
N LEU A 90 -6.17 -13.42 -0.56
CA LEU A 90 -6.61 -13.29 -1.95
C LEU A 90 -5.52 -13.71 -2.95
N ASP A 91 -4.25 -13.41 -2.68
CA ASP A 91 -3.13 -13.76 -3.56
C ASP A 91 -2.83 -15.27 -3.61
N ARG A 92 -3.24 -16.02 -2.58
CA ARG A 92 -3.06 -17.50 -2.51
C ARG A 92 -4.04 -18.26 -3.40
N GLU A 93 -5.18 -17.66 -3.72
CA GLU A 93 -6.22 -18.30 -4.52
C GLU A 93 -6.03 -18.00 -6.01
N GLN A 94 -6.15 -19.04 -6.84
CA GLN A 94 -6.08 -18.88 -8.30
C GLN A 94 -7.34 -18.17 -8.83
N ASP A 95 -8.50 -18.42 -8.21
CA ASP A 95 -9.77 -17.80 -8.58
C ASP A 95 -10.13 -16.63 -7.64
N ARG A 96 -9.42 -15.52 -7.85
CA ARG A 96 -9.61 -14.28 -7.08
C ARG A 96 -11.02 -13.70 -7.25
N SER A 97 -11.61 -13.86 -8.43
CA SER A 97 -12.98 -13.41 -8.73
C SER A 97 -13.99 -14.07 -7.81
N THR A 98 -13.90 -15.39 -7.63
CA THR A 98 -14.83 -16.14 -6.76
C THR A 98 -14.65 -15.76 -5.29
N VAL A 99 -13.41 -15.56 -4.83
CA VAL A 99 -13.13 -15.14 -3.45
C VAL A 99 -13.71 -13.76 -3.17
N LEU A 100 -13.49 -12.80 -4.08
CA LEU A 100 -14.03 -11.45 -3.94
C LEU A 100 -15.56 -11.44 -4.01
N ALA A 101 -16.17 -12.23 -4.90
CA ALA A 101 -17.61 -12.34 -4.99
C ALA A 101 -18.23 -12.88 -3.70
N ARG A 102 -17.63 -13.92 -3.10
CA ARG A 102 -18.06 -14.45 -1.79
C ARG A 102 -17.85 -13.44 -0.67
N PHE A 103 -16.68 -12.80 -0.62
CA PHE A 103 -16.38 -11.78 0.39
C PHE A 103 -17.39 -10.64 0.36
N VAL A 104 -17.68 -10.08 -0.82
CA VAL A 104 -18.67 -9.00 -0.98
C VAL A 104 -20.08 -9.48 -0.61
N SER A 105 -20.44 -10.73 -0.93
CA SER A 105 -21.76 -11.29 -0.58
C SER A 105 -21.95 -11.50 0.93
N ASP A 106 -20.85 -11.65 1.67
CA ASP A 106 -20.86 -11.84 3.14
C ASP A 106 -20.73 -10.51 3.91
N LEU A 107 -20.58 -9.37 3.23
CA LEU A 107 -20.53 -8.06 3.88
C LEU A 107 -21.90 -7.63 4.41
N SER A 108 -21.89 -6.79 5.44
CA SER A 108 -23.11 -6.07 5.84
C SER A 108 -23.47 -5.00 4.81
N ASP A 109 -24.76 -4.63 4.73
CA ASP A 109 -25.21 -3.54 3.84
C ASP A 109 -24.44 -2.22 4.06
N ALA A 110 -24.01 -1.97 5.30
CA ALA A 110 -23.22 -0.79 5.66
C ALA A 110 -21.78 -0.88 5.11
N ASP A 111 -21.14 -2.04 5.25
CA ASP A 111 -19.79 -2.26 4.76
C ASP A 111 -19.74 -2.34 3.22
N GLU A 112 -20.77 -2.92 2.57
CA GLU A 112 -20.88 -2.94 1.11
C GLU A 112 -20.98 -1.52 0.55
N ARG A 113 -21.83 -0.68 1.16
CA ARG A 113 -21.95 0.73 0.77
C ARG A 113 -20.64 1.47 0.96
N LEU A 114 -19.99 1.32 2.11
CA LEU A 114 -18.70 1.95 2.40
C LEU A 114 -17.65 1.49 1.38
N LEU A 115 -17.59 0.20 1.06
CA LEU A 115 -16.67 -0.33 0.07
C LEU A 115 -16.95 0.24 -1.33
N ARG A 116 -18.22 0.39 -1.70
CA ARG A 116 -18.62 1.01 -2.97
C ARG A 116 -18.26 2.49 -3.06
N GLU A 117 -18.41 3.23 -1.98
CA GLU A 117 -17.97 4.63 -1.87
C GLU A 117 -16.45 4.73 -2.03
N LEU A 118 -15.69 3.94 -1.28
CA LEU A 118 -14.22 3.90 -1.36
C LEU A 118 -13.69 3.49 -2.74
N LEU A 119 -14.36 2.54 -3.42
CA LEU A 119 -14.00 2.13 -4.78
C LEU A 119 -14.41 3.14 -5.84
N GLY A 120 -15.50 3.88 -5.60
CA GLY A 120 -15.98 4.95 -6.49
C GLY A 120 -15.13 6.21 -6.43
N GLU A 121 -14.59 6.54 -5.26
CA GLU A 121 -13.66 7.67 -5.09
C GLU A 121 -12.27 7.37 -5.69
N GLY A 122 -11.85 6.11 -5.70
CA GLY A 122 -10.54 5.67 -6.18
C GLY A 122 -9.37 6.32 -5.43
N PRO A 123 -8.15 5.75 -5.48
CA PRO A 123 -6.96 6.40 -4.90
C PRO A 123 -6.55 7.71 -5.63
N ASN A 124 -7.34 8.18 -6.61
CA ASN A 124 -7.08 9.36 -7.43
C ASN A 124 -8.31 10.29 -7.55
N GLY A 125 -9.23 10.29 -6.59
CA GLY A 125 -10.37 11.22 -6.52
C GLY A 125 -9.99 12.66 -6.17
N HIS A 126 -9.09 13.29 -6.94
CA HIS A 126 -9.08 14.74 -7.11
C HIS A 126 -9.69 15.06 -8.48
N ASP A 127 -10.93 14.62 -8.69
CA ASP A 127 -11.78 15.18 -9.74
C ASP A 127 -12.50 16.38 -9.13
N GLY A 128 -11.89 17.55 -9.29
CA GLY A 128 -12.47 18.82 -8.87
C GLY A 128 -13.77 19.09 -9.64
N PRO A 129 -14.76 19.74 -9.02
CA PRO A 129 -16.10 19.83 -9.57
C PRO A 129 -16.14 20.74 -10.80
N ASN A 130 -16.59 20.17 -11.91
CA ASN A 130 -17.63 20.70 -12.79
C ASN A 130 -17.75 22.24 -12.86
N GLY A 131 -16.92 22.86 -13.70
CA GLY A 131 -17.11 24.22 -14.20
C GLY A 131 -18.20 24.22 -15.26
N HIS A 132 -19.41 24.50 -14.79
CA HIS A 132 -20.66 24.65 -15.52
C HIS A 132 -20.49 25.39 -16.85
N ASP A 133 -21.03 24.76 -17.89
CA ASP A 133 -21.52 25.33 -19.14
C ASP A 133 -22.08 26.76 -18.95
N VAL A 134 -21.49 27.75 -19.61
CA VAL A 134 -22.14 29.04 -19.87
C VAL A 134 -22.27 29.17 -21.40
N PRO A 135 -23.49 29.32 -21.92
CA PRO A 135 -23.79 29.12 -23.32
C PRO A 135 -23.33 30.29 -24.19
N ASN A 136 -22.97 29.93 -25.42
CA ASN A 136 -22.68 30.83 -26.53
C ASN A 136 -23.95 31.60 -26.95
N GLY A 137 -23.85 32.92 -27.14
CA GLY A 137 -24.92 33.80 -27.62
C GLY A 137 -24.39 35.16 -28.10
N PRO A 138 -25.06 35.85 -29.05
CA PRO A 138 -24.50 36.11 -30.37
C PRO A 138 -23.95 37.54 -30.63
N HIS A 139 -23.34 37.67 -31.81
CA HIS A 139 -22.83 38.89 -32.47
C HIS A 139 -23.73 40.14 -32.32
N GLY A 140 -23.12 41.32 -32.12
CA GLY A 140 -23.80 42.59 -32.36
C GLY A 140 -23.09 43.90 -31.95
N ARG A 141 -22.35 44.49 -32.92
CA ARG A 141 -22.29 45.91 -33.30
C ARG A 141 -21.55 46.99 -32.45
N ASP A 142 -20.64 47.66 -33.18
CA ASP A 142 -20.54 49.12 -33.40
C ASP A 142 -19.62 50.00 -32.52
N GLY A 143 -18.74 50.74 -33.21
CA GLY A 143 -18.37 52.14 -32.91
C GLY A 143 -17.12 52.42 -32.08
N GLY A 144 -16.07 52.97 -32.69
CA GLY A 144 -15.01 53.67 -31.92
C GLY A 144 -13.74 54.04 -32.67
N ARG A 145 -13.73 55.25 -33.25
CA ARG A 145 -12.61 55.97 -33.89
C ARG A 145 -11.26 55.89 -33.15
N GLY A 146 -10.19 55.91 -33.94
CA GLY A 146 -8.82 56.28 -33.55
C GLY A 146 -7.90 56.21 -34.75
#